data_AF-A0A537Z1Q3-F1
#
_entry.id   AF-A0A537Z1Q3-F1
#
_cell.length_a   1.000
_cell.length_b   1.000
_cell.length_c   1.000
_cell.angle_alpha   90.00
_cell.angle_beta   90.00
_cell.angle_gamma   90.00
#
_symmetry.space_group_name_H-M   'P 1'
#
loop_
_entity.id
_entity.type
_entity.pdbx_description
1 polymer ?
#
loop_
_entity_poly.entity_id
_entity_poly.type
_entity_poly.pdbx_seq_one_letter_code
_entity_poly.pdbx_strand_id
1 'polypeptide(L)'
;MRRLPLVVLLALVLAPAAAARPLLGVLGNPARFQRQTGQRSAVVEKIVGWNQGLTWGSPFGQLFATMGDVPLLGMTMDGKGGGEAMTPGRLAAGGGDAYLVALNQAIAAWGRRIYVRPWFEADGFWSSYCAFTRSGRSKGAAHSTVSFRKAFARTYLILHGGSAASINGALARLGMPSLRAGDLPVNPAPRLKVIWNPQAYAVPELAANQPQRY
;
A
#
# COMPACT_ATOMS: atom_id res chain seq x y z
N MET A 1 -11.70 -21.80 -52.80
CA MET A 1 -12.14 -21.30 -51.48
C MET A 1 -11.56 -22.08 -50.27
N ARG A 2 -10.38 -22.72 -50.35
CA ARG A 2 -9.85 -23.58 -49.26
C ARG A 2 -8.57 -23.08 -48.55
N ARG A 3 -8.13 -21.85 -48.83
CA ARG A 3 -6.86 -21.30 -48.28
C ARG A 3 -7.03 -20.35 -47.09
N LEU A 4 -8.24 -19.86 -46.82
CA LEU A 4 -8.50 -18.99 -45.66
C LEU A 4 -8.39 -19.69 -44.29
N PRO A 5 -8.85 -20.95 -44.07
CA PRO A 5 -8.85 -21.51 -42.72
C PRO A 5 -7.46 -21.85 -42.21
N LEU A 6 -6.50 -22.12 -43.11
CA LEU A 6 -5.12 -22.48 -42.73
C LEU A 6 -4.31 -21.27 -42.22
N VAL A 7 -4.58 -20.07 -42.75
CA VAL A 7 -3.88 -18.83 -42.36
C VAL A 7 -4.35 -18.34 -40.99
N VAL A 8 -5.64 -18.52 -40.67
CA VAL A 8 -6.20 -18.15 -39.35
C VAL A 8 -5.68 -19.07 -38.25
N LEU A 9 -5.52 -20.37 -38.52
CA LEU A 9 -4.94 -21.30 -37.55
C LEU A 9 -3.46 -21.01 -37.27
N LEU A 10 -2.67 -20.63 -38.29
CA LEU A 10 -1.25 -20.31 -38.10
C LEU A 10 -1.03 -19.00 -37.31
N ALA A 11 -1.92 -18.01 -37.48
CA ALA A 11 -1.86 -16.74 -36.76
C ALA A 11 -2.14 -16.87 -35.25
N LEU A 12 -2.92 -17.88 -34.84
CA LEU A 12 -3.23 -18.17 -33.43
C LEU A 12 -2.10 -18.93 -32.71
N VAL A 13 -1.26 -19.67 -33.43
CA VAL A 13 -0.14 -20.45 -32.86
C VAL A 13 1.12 -19.60 -32.69
N LEU A 14 1.22 -18.48 -33.40
CA LEU A 14 2.37 -17.56 -33.35
C LEU A 14 2.14 -16.30 -32.51
N ALA A 15 0.99 -16.17 -31.83
CA ALA A 15 0.82 -15.11 -30.86
C ALA A 15 1.87 -15.32 -29.75
N PRO A 16 2.86 -14.43 -29.59
CA PRO A 16 3.79 -14.56 -28.48
C PRO A 16 2.94 -14.60 -27.22
N ALA A 17 3.11 -15.64 -26.41
CA ALA A 17 2.56 -15.63 -25.06
C ALA A 17 2.97 -14.28 -24.47
N ALA A 18 1.99 -13.46 -24.10
CA ALA A 18 2.26 -12.14 -23.56
C ALA A 18 3.07 -12.34 -22.27
N ALA A 19 4.40 -12.36 -22.41
CA ALA A 19 5.30 -12.44 -21.30
C ALA A 19 5.12 -11.13 -20.56
N ALA A 20 4.39 -11.18 -19.44
CA ALA A 20 4.19 -10.04 -18.58
C ALA A 20 5.57 -9.55 -18.15
N ARG A 21 6.08 -8.51 -18.81
CA ARG A 21 7.37 -7.93 -18.44
C ARG A 21 7.21 -7.32 -17.04
N PRO A 22 8.16 -7.56 -16.13
CA PRO A 22 8.12 -6.93 -14.82
C PRO A 22 8.12 -5.41 -14.98
N LEU A 23 7.27 -4.73 -14.21
CA LEU A 23 7.32 -3.27 -14.14
C LEU A 23 8.56 -2.87 -13.37
N LEU A 24 9.48 -2.20 -14.04
CA LEU A 24 10.67 -1.66 -13.41
C LEU A 24 10.31 -0.41 -12.60
N GLY A 25 10.84 -0.33 -11.39
CA GLY A 25 10.55 0.74 -10.45
C GLY A 25 11.80 1.38 -9.87
N VAL A 26 11.63 2.56 -9.29
CA VAL A 26 12.69 3.29 -8.58
C VAL A 26 12.10 4.05 -7.39
N LEU A 27 12.75 3.94 -6.23
CA LEU A 27 12.60 4.87 -5.13
C LEU A 27 13.55 6.05 -5.36
N GLY A 28 13.01 7.26 -5.49
CA GLY A 28 13.80 8.48 -5.71
C GLY A 28 13.62 9.09 -7.10
N ASN A 29 14.72 9.59 -7.70
CA ASN A 29 14.65 10.38 -8.94
C ASN A 29 14.76 9.48 -10.20
N PRO A 30 13.66 9.26 -10.95
CA PRO A 30 13.67 8.37 -12.11
C PRO A 30 14.55 8.87 -13.26
N ALA A 31 14.60 10.19 -13.48
CA ALA A 31 15.42 10.77 -14.56
C ALA A 31 16.92 10.59 -14.28
N ARG A 32 17.36 10.78 -13.03
CA ARG A 32 18.75 10.52 -12.63
C ARG A 32 19.07 9.03 -12.77
N PHE A 33 18.20 8.15 -12.27
CA PHE A 33 18.41 6.71 -12.34
C PHE A 33 18.54 6.22 -13.79
N GLN A 34 17.68 6.71 -14.69
CA GLN A 34 17.76 6.41 -16.12
C GLN A 34 19.07 6.88 -16.74
N ARG A 35 19.56 8.08 -16.42
CA ARG A 35 20.85 8.56 -16.96
C ARG A 35 22.04 7.71 -16.52
N GLN A 36 21.97 7.11 -15.33
CA GLN A 36 23.07 6.31 -14.76
C GLN A 36 23.04 4.84 -15.20
N THR A 37 21.86 4.30 -15.47
CA THR A 37 21.69 2.84 -15.67
C THR A 37 21.07 2.46 -17.01
N GLY A 38 20.51 3.43 -17.75
CA GLY A 38 19.69 3.17 -18.92
C GLY A 38 18.27 2.67 -18.60
N GLN A 39 17.95 2.31 -17.35
CA GLN A 39 16.63 1.81 -16.97
C GLN A 39 15.57 2.91 -17.04
N ARG A 40 14.51 2.66 -17.81
CA ARG A 40 13.26 3.45 -17.74
C ARG A 40 12.36 2.83 -16.68
N SER A 41 12.09 3.58 -15.61
CA SER A 41 11.23 3.13 -14.51
C SER A 41 9.79 3.58 -14.77
N ALA A 42 8.88 2.61 -14.83
CA ALA A 42 7.44 2.86 -14.95
C ALA A 42 6.82 3.15 -13.58
N VAL A 43 7.37 2.55 -12.53
CA VAL A 43 6.93 2.74 -11.15
C VAL A 43 7.86 3.73 -10.44
N VAL A 44 7.31 4.76 -9.81
CA VAL A 44 8.10 5.66 -8.96
C VAL A 44 7.56 5.60 -7.55
N GLU A 45 8.43 5.18 -6.63
CA GLU A 45 8.10 5.16 -5.21
C GLU A 45 8.41 6.49 -4.54
N LYS A 46 7.49 6.91 -3.67
CA LYS A 46 7.73 7.93 -2.65
C LYS A 46 7.18 7.41 -1.32
N ILE A 47 7.93 7.66 -0.26
CA ILE A 47 7.54 7.33 1.10
C ILE A 47 7.02 8.60 1.76
N VAL A 48 5.82 8.53 2.33
CA VAL A 48 5.17 9.64 3.02
C VAL A 48 4.95 9.34 4.49
N GLY A 49 5.00 10.40 5.31
CA GLY A 49 4.60 10.33 6.71
C GLY A 49 3.08 10.38 6.88
N TRP A 50 2.63 10.05 8.08
CA TRP A 50 1.24 10.15 8.50
C TRP A 50 0.69 11.57 8.30
N ASN A 51 -0.53 11.66 7.77
CA ASN A 51 -1.22 12.89 7.37
C ASN A 51 -0.55 13.71 6.24
N GLN A 52 0.59 13.28 5.68
CA GLN A 52 1.14 13.95 4.51
C GLN A 52 0.23 13.73 3.31
N GLY A 53 -0.02 14.79 2.54
CA GLY A 53 -1.00 14.78 1.46
C GLY A 53 -2.42 15.16 1.88
N LEU A 54 -2.69 15.22 3.19
CA LEU A 54 -3.93 15.74 3.75
C LEU A 54 -3.71 17.05 4.53
N THR A 55 -2.89 17.03 5.59
CA THR A 55 -2.71 18.21 6.46
C THR A 55 -1.37 18.92 6.29
N TRP A 56 -0.40 18.27 5.63
CA TRP A 56 0.90 18.87 5.35
C TRP A 56 1.54 18.27 4.10
N GLY A 57 2.55 18.98 3.56
CA GLY A 57 3.16 18.63 2.28
C GLY A 57 2.24 18.92 1.10
N SER A 58 2.61 18.44 -0.09
CA SER A 58 1.77 18.57 -1.28
C SER A 58 0.53 17.68 -1.17
N PRO A 59 -0.68 18.17 -1.52
CA PRO A 59 -1.89 17.36 -1.59
C PRO A 59 -1.70 16.10 -2.45
N PHE A 60 -2.43 15.03 -2.14
CA PHE A 60 -2.26 13.73 -2.83
C PHE A 60 -2.28 13.81 -4.35
N GLY A 61 -3.20 14.58 -4.95
CA GLY A 61 -3.26 14.72 -6.42
C GLY A 61 -1.98 15.29 -7.02
N GLN A 62 -1.40 16.32 -6.39
CA GLN A 62 -0.11 16.87 -6.80
C GLN A 62 1.03 15.88 -6.52
N LEU A 63 0.99 15.20 -5.37
CA LEU A 63 1.99 14.18 -5.03
C LEU A 63 2.03 13.08 -6.09
N PHE A 64 0.88 12.49 -6.46
CA PHE A 64 0.81 11.42 -7.45
C PHE A 64 1.32 11.87 -8.83
N ALA A 65 1.03 13.10 -9.24
CA ALA A 65 1.55 13.66 -10.49
C ALA A 65 3.09 13.71 -10.54
N THR A 66 3.76 13.80 -9.39
CA THR A 66 5.23 13.76 -9.31
C THR A 66 5.82 12.34 -9.29
N MET A 67 4.99 11.30 -9.37
CA MET A 67 5.37 9.88 -9.29
C MET A 67 5.21 9.15 -10.64
N GLY A 68 5.06 9.91 -11.73
CA GLY A 68 4.95 9.35 -13.08
C GLY A 68 3.66 8.56 -13.31
N ASP A 69 3.73 7.55 -14.17
CA ASP A 69 2.53 6.83 -14.65
C ASP A 69 1.97 5.81 -13.66
N VAL A 70 2.83 5.20 -12.83
CA VAL A 70 2.42 4.20 -11.85
C VAL A 70 3.03 4.57 -10.49
N PRO A 71 2.34 5.39 -9.69
CA PRO A 71 2.80 5.73 -8.36
C PRO A 71 2.90 4.47 -7.48
N LEU A 72 3.95 4.38 -6.66
CA LEU A 72 4.01 3.48 -5.51
C LEU A 72 4.12 4.33 -4.24
N LEU A 73 3.02 4.45 -3.50
CA LEU A 73 2.97 5.24 -2.28
C LEU A 73 3.37 4.37 -1.09
N GLY A 74 4.62 4.48 -0.63
CA GLY A 74 5.05 3.97 0.66
C GLY A 74 4.51 4.87 1.78
N MET A 75 4.03 4.29 2.89
CA MET A 75 3.50 5.08 4.00
C MET A 75 4.13 4.64 5.31
N THR A 76 4.53 5.59 6.15
CA THR A 76 4.92 5.33 7.53
C THR A 76 3.85 5.82 8.51
N MET A 77 3.99 5.48 9.79
CA MET A 77 3.15 6.04 10.86
C MET A 77 3.81 7.24 11.56
N ASP A 78 4.85 7.80 10.95
CA ASP A 78 5.62 8.93 11.48
C ASP A 78 5.03 10.26 11.00
N GLY A 79 5.03 11.29 11.84
CA GLY A 79 4.58 12.63 11.46
C GLY A 79 5.62 13.42 10.65
N LYS A 80 5.32 14.70 10.40
CA LYS A 80 6.18 15.63 9.64
C LYS A 80 7.64 15.71 10.11
N GLY A 81 7.90 15.45 11.40
CA GLY A 81 9.23 15.47 12.00
C GLY A 81 9.90 14.10 12.16
N GLY A 82 9.30 13.02 11.63
CA GLY A 82 9.85 11.66 11.75
C GLY A 82 9.57 10.94 13.08
N GLY A 83 8.93 11.61 14.05
CA GLY A 83 8.45 10.96 15.27
C GLY A 83 7.12 10.23 15.06
N GLU A 84 6.83 9.23 15.90
CA GLU A 84 5.56 8.49 15.87
C GLU A 84 4.34 9.42 15.98
N ALA A 85 3.47 9.39 14.98
CA ALA A 85 2.22 10.17 14.96
C ALA A 85 0.98 9.28 14.99
N MET A 86 1.13 8.01 14.61
CA MET A 86 0.08 7.00 14.62
C MET A 86 0.65 5.67 15.12
N THR A 87 -0.21 4.81 15.65
CA THR A 87 0.15 3.43 16.02
C THR A 87 -0.78 2.44 15.35
N PRO A 88 -0.36 1.18 15.16
CA PRO A 88 -1.24 0.16 14.64
C PRO A 88 -2.55 0.03 15.42
N GLY A 89 -2.48 0.06 16.76
CA GLY A 89 -3.66 -0.03 17.62
C GLY A 89 -4.61 1.15 17.46
N ARG A 90 -4.09 2.39 17.40
CA ARG A 90 -4.92 3.57 17.15
C ARG A 90 -5.57 3.53 15.77
N LEU A 91 -4.85 3.06 14.75
CA LEU A 91 -5.38 2.91 13.40
C LEU A 91 -6.47 1.84 13.35
N ALA A 92 -6.24 0.67 13.94
CA ALA A 92 -7.23 -0.40 14.07
C ALA A 92 -8.51 0.06 14.79
N ALA A 93 -8.38 0.97 15.75
CA ALA A 93 -9.48 1.59 16.48
C ALA A 93 -10.19 2.75 15.71
N GLY A 94 -9.78 3.05 14.47
CA GLY A 94 -10.41 4.09 13.63
C GLY A 94 -9.81 5.49 13.76
N GLY A 95 -8.73 5.66 14.53
CA GLY A 95 -8.10 6.96 14.76
C GLY A 95 -7.47 7.61 13.51
N GLY A 96 -7.41 6.90 12.38
CA GLY A 96 -6.84 7.38 11.13
C GLY A 96 -7.82 7.44 9.95
N ASP A 97 -9.12 7.27 10.19
CA ASP A 97 -10.11 7.13 9.11
C ASP A 97 -10.15 8.33 8.18
N ALA A 98 -10.09 9.55 8.71
CA ALA A 98 -10.13 10.76 7.88
C ALA A 98 -8.97 10.79 6.85
N TYR A 99 -7.78 10.36 7.26
CA TYR A 99 -6.62 10.28 6.37
C TYR A 99 -6.80 9.21 5.29
N LEU A 100 -7.28 8.03 5.67
CA LEU A 100 -7.51 6.92 4.76
C LEU A 100 -8.66 7.21 3.78
N VAL A 101 -9.69 7.92 4.22
CA VAL A 101 -10.81 8.36 3.36
C VAL A 101 -10.32 9.39 2.34
N ALA A 102 -9.54 10.38 2.76
CA ALA A 102 -8.95 11.35 1.83
C ALA A 102 -8.03 10.65 0.80
N LEU A 103 -7.26 9.65 1.22
CA LEU A 103 -6.43 8.85 0.33
C LEU A 103 -7.28 8.01 -0.64
N ASN A 104 -8.36 7.37 -0.18
CA ASN A 104 -9.30 6.64 -1.04
C ASN A 104 -9.84 7.55 -2.16
N GLN A 105 -10.29 8.75 -1.81
CA GLN A 105 -10.84 9.72 -2.75
C GLN A 105 -9.77 10.19 -3.75
N ALA A 106 -8.55 10.44 -3.29
CA ALA A 106 -7.44 10.81 -4.17
C ALA A 106 -7.06 9.69 -5.14
N ILE A 107 -7.08 8.42 -4.70
CA ILE A 107 -6.85 7.26 -5.56
C ILE A 107 -7.95 7.15 -6.62
N ALA A 108 -9.20 7.38 -6.24
CA ALA A 108 -10.32 7.37 -7.17
C ALA A 108 -10.19 8.49 -8.22
N ALA A 109 -9.80 9.70 -7.79
CA ALA A 109 -9.54 10.84 -8.67
C ALA A 109 -8.32 10.60 -9.59
N TRP A 110 -7.29 9.90 -9.13
CA TRP A 110 -6.17 9.49 -9.99
C TRP A 110 -6.62 8.60 -11.14
N GLY A 111 -7.59 7.71 -10.90
CA GLY A 111 -8.28 6.94 -11.94
C GLY A 111 -7.41 5.90 -12.69
N ARG A 112 -6.10 5.86 -12.44
CA ARG A 112 -5.11 5.00 -13.11
C ARG A 112 -4.45 4.05 -12.10
N ARG A 113 -3.58 3.18 -12.59
CA ARG A 113 -2.86 2.21 -11.76
C ARG A 113 -2.02 2.93 -10.68
N ILE A 114 -2.13 2.45 -9.44
CA ILE A 114 -1.35 2.88 -8.28
C ILE A 114 -1.13 1.71 -7.32
N TYR A 115 0.05 1.68 -6.72
CA TYR A 115 0.40 0.81 -5.62
C TYR A 115 0.42 1.59 -4.31
N VAL A 116 -0.11 1.02 -3.24
CA VAL A 116 0.05 1.55 -1.89
C VAL A 116 0.78 0.51 -1.05
N ARG A 117 1.89 0.89 -0.42
CA ARG A 117 2.75 0.03 0.41
C ARG A 117 2.73 0.56 1.85
N PRO A 118 1.66 0.27 2.60
CA PRO A 118 1.49 0.85 3.93
C PRO A 118 2.37 0.12 4.96
N TRP A 119 3.03 0.90 5.82
CA TRP A 119 3.84 0.46 6.98
C TRP A 119 4.67 -0.79 6.72
N PHE A 120 5.57 -0.66 5.76
CA PHE A 120 6.48 -1.71 5.34
C PHE A 120 7.48 -2.10 6.42
N GLU A 121 7.96 -3.33 6.40
CA GLU A 121 9.05 -3.80 7.27
C GLU A 121 8.75 -3.65 8.77
N ALA A 122 7.51 -3.94 9.18
CA ALA A 122 7.09 -3.84 10.57
C ALA A 122 7.70 -4.89 11.51
N ASP A 123 8.25 -5.94 10.94
CA ASP A 123 9.08 -6.94 11.61
C ASP A 123 10.52 -6.47 11.88
N GLY A 124 10.92 -5.28 11.41
CA GLY A 124 12.17 -4.61 11.76
C GLY A 124 12.01 -3.59 12.90
N PHE A 125 12.90 -3.61 13.90
CA PHE A 125 12.80 -2.79 15.12
C PHE A 125 12.90 -1.27 14.87
N TRP A 126 13.40 -0.85 13.72
CA TRP A 126 13.60 0.57 13.37
C TRP A 126 12.29 1.29 13.02
N SER A 127 11.26 0.55 12.61
CA SER A 127 9.97 1.12 12.28
C SER A 127 9.24 1.57 13.55
N SER A 128 8.69 2.79 13.58
CA SER A 128 7.91 3.28 14.73
C SER A 128 6.70 2.40 15.06
N TYR A 129 6.16 1.72 14.05
CA TYR A 129 5.01 0.81 14.13
C TYR A 129 5.39 -0.67 14.36
N CYS A 130 6.67 -0.99 14.60
CA CYS A 130 7.10 -2.36 14.90
C CYS A 130 6.61 -2.83 16.28
N ALA A 131 6.49 -4.15 16.46
CA ALA A 131 6.00 -4.74 17.72
C ALA A 131 7.04 -4.88 18.82
N PHE A 132 8.33 -4.90 18.46
CA PHE A 132 9.41 -5.19 19.39
C PHE A 132 10.54 -4.17 19.27
N THR A 133 11.14 -3.82 20.41
CA THR A 133 12.37 -3.01 20.45
C THR A 133 13.55 -3.81 19.90
N ARG A 134 14.69 -3.14 19.70
CA ARG A 134 15.95 -3.79 19.31
C ARG A 134 16.37 -4.92 20.26
N SER A 135 16.07 -4.81 21.56
CA SER A 135 16.37 -5.83 22.57
C SER A 135 15.34 -6.97 22.62
N GLY A 136 14.34 -6.96 21.75
CA GLY A 136 13.26 -7.95 21.71
C GLY A 136 12.13 -7.73 22.73
N ARG A 137 12.14 -6.60 23.45
CA ARG A 137 11.04 -6.28 24.37
C ARG A 137 9.81 -5.84 23.58
N SER A 138 8.63 -6.32 23.97
CA SER A 138 7.36 -5.87 23.39
C SER A 138 7.16 -4.36 23.62
N LYS A 139 6.68 -3.66 22.60
CA LYS A 139 6.23 -2.26 22.68
C LYS A 139 4.78 -2.12 23.18
N GLY A 140 4.16 -3.24 23.58
CA GLY A 140 2.82 -3.28 24.15
C GLY A 140 1.72 -3.46 23.10
N ALA A 141 0.47 -3.49 23.58
CA ALA A 141 -0.69 -3.86 22.78
C ALA A 141 -0.91 -2.96 21.55
N ALA A 142 -0.64 -1.65 21.69
CA ALA A 142 -0.80 -0.68 20.61
C ALA A 142 0.11 -0.93 19.40
N HIS A 143 1.23 -1.63 19.61
CA HIS A 143 2.22 -1.95 18.58
C HIS A 143 2.29 -3.43 18.24
N SER A 144 1.41 -4.26 18.81
CA SER A 144 1.45 -5.71 18.59
C SER A 144 1.24 -6.12 17.12
N THR A 145 1.74 -7.30 16.75
CA THR A 145 1.50 -7.88 15.42
C THR A 145 0.01 -8.06 15.12
N VAL A 146 -0.81 -8.32 16.15
CA VAL A 146 -2.29 -8.35 16.05
C VAL A 146 -2.83 -6.97 15.64
N SER A 147 -2.40 -5.92 16.32
CA SER A 147 -2.80 -4.54 16.01
C SER A 147 -2.35 -4.14 14.61
N PHE A 148 -1.17 -4.57 14.17
CA PHE A 148 -0.68 -4.38 12.81
C PHE A 148 -1.59 -5.03 11.75
N ARG A 149 -1.96 -6.30 11.93
CA ARG A 149 -2.89 -7.00 11.01
C ARG A 149 -4.22 -6.26 10.89
N LYS A 150 -4.78 -5.82 12.02
CA LYS A 150 -6.02 -5.05 12.03
C LYS A 150 -5.86 -3.69 11.35
N ALA A 151 -4.77 -2.98 11.61
CA ALA A 151 -4.45 -1.70 10.97
C ALA A 151 -4.39 -1.85 9.44
N PHE A 152 -3.65 -2.83 8.95
CA PHE A 152 -3.59 -3.13 7.52
C PHE A 152 -4.95 -3.51 6.94
N ALA A 153 -5.71 -4.40 7.60
CA ALA A 153 -7.02 -4.80 7.11
C ALA A 153 -7.99 -3.62 7.01
N ARG A 154 -7.99 -2.73 8.01
CA ARG A 154 -8.79 -1.49 7.98
C ARG A 154 -8.42 -0.61 6.80
N THR A 155 -7.13 -0.42 6.56
CA THR A 155 -6.63 0.35 5.42
C THR A 155 -6.98 -0.27 4.10
N TYR A 156 -6.81 -1.58 3.96
CA TYR A 156 -7.23 -2.31 2.77
C TYR A 156 -8.70 -2.04 2.44
N LEU A 157 -9.59 -2.21 3.43
CA LEU A 157 -11.02 -2.00 3.26
C LEU A 157 -11.36 -0.55 2.88
N ILE A 158 -10.78 0.43 3.57
CA ILE A 158 -11.06 1.85 3.30
C ILE A 158 -10.51 2.27 1.92
N LEU A 159 -9.30 1.85 1.56
CA LEU A 159 -8.71 2.24 0.28
C LEU A 159 -9.41 1.59 -0.92
N HIS A 160 -9.89 0.35 -0.78
CA HIS A 160 -10.70 -0.28 -1.82
C HIS A 160 -12.13 0.28 -1.90
N GLY A 161 -12.68 0.81 -0.80
CA GLY A 161 -13.97 1.49 -0.77
C GLY A 161 -15.17 0.57 -1.00
N GLY A 162 -16.29 1.15 -1.43
CA GLY A 162 -17.58 0.47 -1.54
C GLY A 162 -18.62 1.04 -0.56
N SER A 163 -19.75 0.34 -0.43
CA SER A 163 -20.82 0.79 0.46
C SER A 163 -20.39 0.76 1.92
N ALA A 164 -20.87 1.71 2.70
CA ALA A 164 -20.62 1.78 4.14
C ALA A 164 -21.05 0.49 4.85
N ALA A 165 -22.16 -0.11 4.40
CA ALA A 165 -22.64 -1.39 4.94
C ALA A 165 -21.65 -2.53 4.71
N SER A 166 -21.07 -2.63 3.49
CA SER A 166 -20.08 -3.67 3.17
C SER A 166 -18.79 -3.48 3.98
N ILE A 167 -18.27 -2.26 4.01
CA ILE A 167 -17.06 -1.92 4.77
C ILE A 167 -17.26 -2.20 6.26
N ASN A 168 -18.35 -1.71 6.84
CA ASN A 168 -18.64 -1.88 8.27
C ASN A 168 -18.94 -3.33 8.64
N GLY A 169 -19.59 -4.10 7.76
CA GLY A 169 -19.77 -5.54 7.95
C GLY A 169 -18.43 -6.28 7.99
N ALA A 170 -17.47 -5.91 7.13
CA ALA A 170 -16.12 -6.48 7.17
C ALA A 170 -15.33 -6.06 8.42
N LEU A 171 -15.39 -4.78 8.82
CA LEU A 171 -14.76 -4.28 10.04
C LEU A 171 -15.32 -4.97 11.29
N ALA A 172 -16.63 -5.18 11.36
CA ALA A 172 -17.28 -5.87 12.47
C ALA A 172 -16.81 -7.33 12.58
N ARG A 173 -16.72 -8.07 11.47
CA ARG A 173 -16.16 -9.44 11.45
C ARG A 173 -14.71 -9.52 11.94
N LEU A 174 -13.95 -8.44 11.78
CA LEU A 174 -12.57 -8.32 12.25
C LEU A 174 -12.47 -7.75 13.69
N GLY A 175 -13.61 -7.49 14.34
CA GLY A 175 -13.67 -6.89 15.68
C GLY A 175 -13.04 -5.51 15.70
N MET A 176 -13.38 -4.66 14.72
CA MET A 176 -12.95 -3.27 14.60
C MET A 176 -14.16 -2.31 14.57
N PRO A 177 -14.01 -1.06 15.04
CA PRO A 177 -15.09 -0.07 15.01
C PRO A 177 -15.54 0.28 13.59
N SER A 178 -16.81 0.63 13.44
CA SER A 178 -17.37 1.09 12.16
C SER A 178 -16.70 2.37 11.65
N LEU A 179 -16.50 2.45 10.34
CA LEU A 179 -16.16 3.66 9.61
C LEU A 179 -17.35 4.65 9.62
N ARG A 180 -17.07 5.92 9.90
CA ARG A 180 -18.04 7.03 9.95
C ARG A 180 -17.85 8.01 8.79
N ALA A 181 -17.82 7.51 7.55
CA ALA A 181 -17.54 8.32 6.35
C ALA A 181 -18.56 8.15 5.21
N GLY A 182 -19.61 7.35 5.40
CA GLY A 182 -20.55 7.00 4.34
C GLY A 182 -19.94 6.05 3.31
N ASP A 183 -20.55 6.02 2.12
CA ASP A 183 -20.05 5.23 0.99
C ASP A 183 -18.76 5.84 0.44
N LEU A 184 -17.83 4.97 0.04
CA LEU A 184 -16.54 5.39 -0.53
C LEU A 184 -16.42 4.97 -2.00
N PRO A 185 -15.76 5.78 -2.84
CA PRO A 185 -15.37 5.38 -4.18
C PRO A 185 -14.71 4.00 -4.23
N VAL A 186 -15.18 3.15 -5.14
CA VAL A 186 -14.62 1.81 -5.34
C VAL A 186 -13.32 1.92 -6.12
N ASN A 187 -12.22 1.42 -5.56
CA ASN A 187 -10.91 1.33 -6.19
C ASN A 187 -10.53 -0.14 -6.43
N PRO A 188 -10.96 -0.75 -7.55
CA PRO A 188 -10.78 -2.18 -7.78
C PRO A 188 -9.36 -2.54 -8.19
N ALA A 189 -8.98 -3.81 -8.04
CA ALA A 189 -7.84 -4.34 -8.77
C ALA A 189 -8.14 -4.39 -10.29
N PRO A 190 -7.16 -4.15 -11.18
CA PRO A 190 -5.75 -3.84 -10.92
C PRO A 190 -5.46 -2.32 -10.82
N ARG A 191 -6.48 -1.46 -10.64
CA ARG A 191 -6.29 -0.01 -10.50
C ARG A 191 -5.58 0.32 -9.20
N LEU A 192 -6.07 -0.22 -8.08
CA LEU A 192 -5.38 -0.18 -6.80
C LEU A 192 -4.87 -1.58 -6.46
N LYS A 193 -3.60 -1.68 -6.05
CA LYS A 193 -3.14 -2.80 -5.22
C LYS A 193 -2.49 -2.29 -3.94
N VAL A 194 -2.91 -2.85 -2.82
CA VAL A 194 -2.31 -2.60 -1.51
C VAL A 194 -1.32 -3.72 -1.19
N ILE A 195 -0.07 -3.38 -0.90
CA ILE A 195 1.04 -4.32 -0.76
C ILE A 195 1.25 -4.66 0.71
N TRP A 196 1.05 -5.94 1.06
CA TRP A 196 1.51 -6.51 2.34
C TRP A 196 3.02 -6.75 2.28
N ASN A 197 3.81 -6.04 3.08
CA ASN A 197 5.27 -6.10 3.00
C ASN A 197 5.97 -6.10 4.38
N PRO A 198 5.85 -7.18 5.16
CA PRO A 198 6.90 -7.55 6.11
C PRO A 198 8.20 -7.92 5.36
N GLN A 199 9.32 -7.96 6.05
CA GLN A 199 10.57 -8.48 5.54
C GLN A 199 10.52 -9.99 5.36
N ALA A 200 11.55 -10.54 4.73
CA ALA A 200 11.73 -11.98 4.62
C ALA A 200 12.15 -12.63 5.95
N TYR A 201 12.72 -11.85 6.86
CA TYR A 201 13.12 -12.28 8.20
C TYR A 201 12.93 -11.13 9.19
N ALA A 202 12.69 -11.47 10.46
CA ALA A 202 12.40 -10.50 11.49
C ALA A 202 13.67 -9.99 12.18
N VAL A 203 13.69 -8.72 12.57
CA VAL A 203 14.79 -8.13 13.34
C VAL A 203 14.22 -7.32 14.51
N PRO A 204 14.36 -7.77 15.77
CA PRO A 204 15.08 -8.95 16.22
C PRO A 204 14.39 -10.26 15.85
N GLU A 205 15.21 -11.31 15.73
CA GLU A 205 14.75 -12.68 15.44
C GLU A 205 14.05 -13.28 16.67
N LEU A 206 12.73 -13.14 16.71
CA LEU A 206 11.87 -13.70 17.76
C LEU A 206 10.80 -14.55 17.12
N ALA A 207 10.43 -15.67 17.75
CA ALA A 207 9.30 -16.49 17.32
C ALA A 207 7.98 -15.69 17.22
N ALA A 208 7.85 -14.61 18.02
CA ALA A 208 6.70 -13.72 18.03
C ALA A 208 6.79 -12.55 17.03
N ASN A 209 7.93 -12.34 16.37
CA ASN A 209 8.17 -11.26 15.41
C ASN A 209 8.31 -11.76 13.95
N GLN A 210 8.28 -13.08 13.73
CA GLN A 210 8.46 -13.66 12.38
C GLN A 210 7.44 -13.11 11.38
N PRO A 211 7.76 -13.05 10.07
CA PRO A 211 6.86 -12.54 9.03
C PRO A 211 5.46 -13.17 9.05
N GLN A 212 5.33 -14.46 9.41
CA GLN A 212 4.05 -15.17 9.52
C GLN A 212 3.17 -14.68 10.68
N ARG A 213 3.72 -13.88 11.59
CA ARG A 213 2.97 -13.22 12.67
C ARG A 213 2.30 -11.95 12.19
N TYR A 214 2.66 -11.47 11.01
CA TYR A 214 2.10 -10.31 10.34
C TYR A 214 1.21 -10.84 9.21
#